data_AF-A0A9P3E9E5-F1
#
_entry.id   AF-A0A9P3E9E5-F1
#
_cell.length_a   1.000
_cell.length_b   1.000
_cell.length_c   1.000
_cell.angle_alpha   90.00
_cell.angle_beta   90.00
_cell.angle_gamma   90.00
#
_symmetry.space_group_name_H-M   'P 1'
#
loop_
_entity.id
_entity.type
_entity.pdbx_description
1 polymer ?
#
loop_
_entity_poly.entity_id
_entity_poly.type
_entity_poly.pdbx_seq_one_letter_code
_entity_poly.pdbx_strand_id
1 'polypeptide(L)'
;MALQRPATGENYFCNAWFMAEPRARFMDLWWESYEHFDSSSWDYNSGAKSLELGKAYPKDVQVLNPYAVFWPTWDGAAKVVTEDDYDFHATGQYAMPGATEIYYALTPFNIKDTNSSFHRLARDYIGDRDEEIYASIVGHDL
;
A
#
# COMPACT_ATOMS: atom_id res chain seq x y z
N MET A 1 -15.86 14.81 -19.79
CA MET A 1 -15.40 15.26 -18.47
C MET A 1 -16.56 15.14 -17.50
N ALA A 2 -16.70 14.01 -16.82
CA ALA A 2 -17.63 13.91 -15.70
C ALA A 2 -16.93 14.51 -14.48
N LEU A 3 -17.56 15.53 -13.90
CA LEU A 3 -17.14 16.17 -12.66
C LEU A 3 -17.10 15.10 -11.57
N GLN A 4 -15.88 14.67 -11.17
CA GLN A 4 -15.69 13.94 -9.92
C GLN A 4 -16.26 14.83 -8.82
N ARG A 5 -17.35 14.37 -8.19
CA ARG A 5 -17.83 15.00 -6.97
C ARG A 5 -16.67 14.96 -5.96
N PRO A 6 -16.37 16.06 -5.23
CA PRO A 6 -15.34 16.00 -4.19
C PRO A 6 -15.77 14.97 -3.16
N ALA A 7 -14.86 14.06 -2.79
CA ALA A 7 -15.08 13.10 -1.73
C ALA A 7 -15.61 13.85 -0.50
N THR A 8 -16.84 13.53 -0.09
CA THR A 8 -17.45 14.15 1.08
C THR A 8 -16.57 13.80 2.28
N GLY A 9 -15.91 14.80 2.88
CA GLY A 9 -14.82 14.65 3.85
C GLY A 9 -15.19 14.00 5.19
N GLU A 10 -15.80 12.82 5.18
CA GLU A 10 -16.15 12.00 6.33
C GLU A 10 -15.60 10.57 6.14
N ASN A 11 -15.10 9.99 7.24
CA ASN A 11 -14.49 8.66 7.36
C ASN A 11 -14.84 7.68 6.22
N TYR A 12 -13.87 7.32 5.39
CA TYR A 12 -13.97 6.23 4.41
C TYR A 12 -12.75 5.32 4.51
N PHE A 13 -12.90 4.05 4.16
CA PHE A 13 -11.76 3.13 4.06
C PHE A 13 -11.25 3.08 2.64
N CYS A 14 -9.95 3.21 2.44
CA CYS A 14 -9.36 2.96 1.14
C CYS A 14 -9.43 1.45 0.83
N ASN A 15 -10.00 1.09 -0.31
CA ASN A 15 -10.04 -0.30 -0.80
C ASN A 15 -8.77 -0.72 -1.56
N ALA A 16 -7.71 0.10 -1.56
CA ALA A 16 -6.44 -0.23 -2.22
C ALA A 16 -5.73 -1.44 -1.60
N TRP A 17 -6.11 -1.83 -0.38
CA TRP A 17 -5.58 -3.02 0.28
C TRP A 17 -6.68 -3.80 0.98
N PHE A 18 -6.93 -5.01 0.49
CA PHE A 18 -7.70 -6.03 1.19
C PHE A 18 -6.92 -7.34 1.18
N MET A 19 -6.95 -8.06 2.30
CA MET A 19 -6.41 -9.40 2.41
C MET A 19 -7.51 -10.30 2.95
N ALA A 20 -7.73 -11.42 2.26
CA ALA A 20 -8.75 -12.39 2.62
C ALA A 20 -8.28 -13.79 2.22
N GLU A 21 -8.68 -14.80 3.00
CA GLU A 21 -8.52 -16.19 2.61
C GLU A 21 -9.38 -16.53 1.38
N PRO A 22 -9.02 -17.57 0.59
CA PRO A 22 -9.86 -18.01 -0.51
C PRO A 22 -11.29 -18.32 -0.05
N ARG A 23 -12.28 -17.69 -0.71
CA ARG A 23 -13.72 -17.81 -0.39
C ARG A 23 -14.11 -17.27 0.99
N ALA A 24 -13.35 -16.31 1.54
CA ALA A 24 -13.80 -15.56 2.70
C ALA A 24 -15.14 -14.90 2.43
N ARG A 25 -16.07 -14.97 3.39
CA ARG A 25 -17.40 -14.35 3.29
C ARG A 25 -17.36 -12.85 2.96
N PHE A 26 -16.33 -12.14 3.42
CA PHE A 26 -16.11 -10.74 3.04
C PHE A 26 -16.00 -10.54 1.52
N MET A 27 -15.39 -11.47 0.78
CA MET A 27 -15.24 -11.33 -0.67
C MET A 27 -16.57 -11.45 -1.39
N ASP A 28 -17.48 -12.31 -0.91
CA ASP A 28 -18.84 -12.42 -1.45
C ASP A 28 -19.62 -11.13 -1.17
N LEU A 29 -19.57 -10.63 0.07
CA LEU A 29 -20.20 -9.37 0.46
C LEU A 29 -19.67 -8.17 -0.33
N TRP A 30 -18.36 -8.12 -0.54
CA TRP A 30 -17.72 -7.08 -1.36
C TRP A 30 -18.21 -7.17 -2.80
N TRP A 31 -18.23 -8.35 -3.40
CA TRP A 31 -18.69 -8.56 -4.78
C TRP A 31 -20.18 -8.20 -4.96
N GLU A 32 -21.05 -8.67 -4.07
CA GLU A 32 -22.48 -8.35 -4.07
C GLU A 32 -22.73 -6.84 -3.94
N SER A 33 -21.89 -6.13 -3.19
CA SER A 33 -22.02 -4.68 -3.02
C SER A 33 -21.88 -3.87 -4.32
N TYR A 34 -21.30 -4.48 -5.37
CA TYR A 34 -21.15 -3.92 -6.71
C TYR A 34 -22.32 -4.22 -7.65
N GLU A 35 -23.37 -4.94 -7.22
CA GLU A 35 -24.57 -5.21 -8.04
C GLU A 35 -25.20 -3.92 -8.61
N HIS A 36 -25.11 -2.82 -7.86
CA HIS A 36 -25.61 -1.50 -8.25
C HIS A 36 -24.48 -0.50 -8.48
N PHE A 37 -23.37 -0.96 -9.06
CA PHE A 37 -22.21 -0.12 -9.33
C PHE A 37 -22.57 1.11 -10.17
N ASP A 38 -22.25 2.29 -9.64
CA ASP A 38 -22.40 3.56 -10.34
C ASP A 38 -21.03 4.20 -10.60
N SER A 39 -20.59 4.14 -11.86
CA SER A 39 -19.32 4.72 -12.30
C SER A 39 -19.18 6.23 -12.03
N SER A 40 -20.29 6.95 -11.85
CA SER A 40 -20.28 8.38 -11.53
C SER A 40 -19.99 8.68 -10.05
N SER A 41 -20.06 7.66 -9.19
CA SER A 41 -19.89 7.75 -7.73
C SER A 41 -18.74 6.84 -7.24
N TRP A 42 -17.54 7.09 -7.77
CA TRP A 42 -16.38 6.24 -7.53
C TRP A 42 -15.98 6.17 -6.04
N ASP A 43 -16.08 7.28 -5.32
CA ASP A 43 -15.70 7.42 -3.91
C ASP A 43 -16.66 6.67 -3.00
N TYR A 44 -17.96 6.67 -3.34
CA TYR A 44 -18.94 5.84 -2.64
C TYR A 44 -18.63 4.34 -2.82
N ASN A 45 -18.39 3.90 -4.05
CA ASN A 45 -18.14 2.48 -4.35
C ASN A 45 -16.81 1.97 -3.77
N SER A 46 -15.76 2.79 -3.77
CA SER A 46 -14.43 2.40 -3.32
C SER A 46 -14.17 2.71 -1.83
N GLY A 47 -14.76 3.77 -1.31
CA GLY A 47 -14.47 4.32 0.02
C GLY A 47 -15.57 4.11 1.05
N ALA A 48 -16.79 4.53 0.74
CA ALA A 48 -17.89 4.46 1.69
C ALA A 48 -18.38 3.01 1.90
N LYS A 49 -18.49 2.24 0.80
CA LYS A 49 -18.98 0.85 0.84
C LYS A 49 -18.11 -0.06 1.70
N SER A 50 -16.79 0.08 1.62
CA SER A 50 -15.85 -0.69 2.42
C SER A 50 -16.01 -0.41 3.92
N LEU A 51 -16.25 0.85 4.29
CA LEU A 51 -16.58 1.22 5.67
C LEU A 51 -17.94 0.67 6.12
N GLU A 52 -18.97 0.76 5.27
CA GLU A 52 -20.30 0.19 5.55
C GLU A 52 -20.21 -1.30 5.85
N LEU A 53 -19.49 -2.06 5.01
CA LEU A 53 -19.28 -3.50 5.20
C LEU A 53 -18.47 -3.81 6.47
N GLY A 54 -17.41 -3.05 6.74
CA GLY A 54 -16.62 -3.21 7.96
C GLY A 54 -17.43 -2.98 9.25
N LYS A 55 -18.37 -2.02 9.21
CA LYS A 55 -19.29 -1.76 10.33
C LYS A 55 -20.40 -2.82 10.44
N ALA A 56 -20.96 -3.26 9.32
CA ALA A 56 -22.08 -4.20 9.29
C ALA A 56 -21.65 -5.64 9.62
N TYR A 57 -20.43 -6.03 9.28
CA TYR A 57 -19.94 -7.39 9.40
C TYR A 57 -18.63 -7.48 10.22
N PRO A 58 -18.59 -7.01 11.48
CA PRO A 58 -17.35 -6.92 12.26
C PRO A 58 -16.75 -8.29 12.64
N LYS A 59 -17.48 -9.39 12.43
CA LYS A 59 -16.98 -10.77 12.61
C LYS A 59 -16.30 -11.31 11.35
N ASP A 60 -16.66 -10.76 10.19
CA ASP A 60 -16.15 -11.18 8.88
C ASP A 60 -15.09 -10.21 8.35
N VAL A 61 -15.07 -8.98 8.87
CA VAL A 61 -14.17 -7.89 8.44
C VAL A 61 -13.44 -7.32 9.65
N GLN A 62 -12.13 -7.57 9.71
CA GLN A 62 -11.25 -6.91 10.68
C GLN A 62 -10.80 -5.56 10.10
N VAL A 63 -11.23 -4.47 10.74
CA VAL A 63 -10.69 -3.14 10.45
C VAL A 63 -9.35 -2.99 11.15
N LEU A 64 -8.32 -2.58 10.40
CA LEU A 64 -6.99 -2.33 10.94
C LEU A 64 -6.82 -0.88 11.43
N ASN A 65 -5.81 -0.68 12.28
CA ASN A 65 -5.33 0.65 12.67
C ASN A 65 -4.95 1.46 11.41
N PRO A 66 -5.28 2.77 11.33
CA PRO A 66 -4.81 3.66 10.25
C PRO A 66 -3.30 3.63 9.95
N TYR A 67 -2.46 3.22 10.93
CA TYR A 67 -1.01 3.09 10.74
C TYR A 67 -0.56 1.72 10.23
N ALA A 68 -1.46 0.73 10.15
CA ALA A 68 -1.11 -0.65 9.79
C ALA A 68 -0.71 -0.80 8.32
N VAL A 69 -1.25 0.05 7.45
CA VAL A 69 -1.00 0.03 6.00
C VAL A 69 -0.95 1.48 5.51
N PHE A 70 -0.10 1.76 4.53
CA PHE A 70 0.02 3.08 3.88
C PHE A 70 0.50 4.21 4.80
N TRP A 71 1.32 3.89 5.81
CA TRP A 71 2.02 4.86 6.64
C TRP A 71 3.55 4.66 6.57
N PRO A 72 4.37 5.72 6.62
CA PRO A 72 4.00 7.13 6.52
C PRO A 72 3.27 7.46 5.22
N THR A 73 2.31 8.38 5.26
CA THR A 73 1.57 8.81 4.07
C THR A 73 2.49 9.55 3.09
N TRP A 74 1.96 9.97 1.94
CA TRP A 74 2.71 10.58 0.82
C TRP A 74 3.79 11.60 1.23
N ASP A 75 3.48 12.48 2.18
CA ASP A 75 4.41 13.52 2.64
C ASP A 75 5.58 12.98 3.48
N GLY A 76 5.42 11.81 4.09
CA GLY A 76 6.45 11.12 4.88
C GLY A 76 7.11 9.95 4.16
N ALA A 77 6.52 9.46 3.06
CA ALA A 77 7.02 8.29 2.33
C ALA A 77 8.43 8.52 1.75
N ALA A 78 8.74 9.75 1.29
CA ALA A 78 10.08 10.09 0.83
C ALA A 78 11.10 10.05 1.97
N LYS A 79 10.71 10.49 3.18
CA LYS A 79 11.62 10.57 4.33
C LYS A 79 12.17 9.22 4.72
N VAL A 80 11.35 8.18 4.77
CA VAL A 80 11.83 6.86 5.15
C VAL A 80 12.81 6.26 4.13
N VAL A 81 12.83 6.78 2.90
CA VAL A 81 13.83 6.39 1.89
C VAL A 81 15.13 7.18 2.03
N THR A 82 15.10 8.40 2.56
CA THR A 82 16.29 9.28 2.71
C THR A 82 16.85 9.35 4.13
N GLU A 83 16.05 9.06 5.13
CA GLU A 83 16.32 9.23 6.57
C GLU A 83 16.25 7.88 7.30
N ASP A 84 16.92 7.79 8.45
CA ASP A 84 17.22 6.54 9.13
C ASP A 84 16.54 6.42 10.51
N ASP A 85 15.55 7.28 10.78
CA ASP A 85 14.89 7.49 12.07
C ASP A 85 13.58 6.68 12.25
N TYR A 86 13.14 5.95 11.23
CA TYR A 86 11.90 5.18 11.24
C TYR A 86 12.14 3.68 11.45
N ASP A 87 11.36 3.08 12.34
CA ASP A 87 11.40 1.65 12.65
C ASP A 87 10.10 0.96 12.22
N PHE A 88 10.18 0.22 11.11
CA PHE A 88 9.06 -0.55 10.55
C PHE A 88 8.67 -1.75 11.41
N HIS A 89 9.61 -2.35 12.13
CA HIS A 89 9.33 -3.49 12.99
C HIS A 89 8.62 -3.04 14.27
N ALA A 90 9.07 -1.94 14.88
CA ALA A 90 8.43 -1.38 16.07
C ALA A 90 7.01 -0.88 15.80
N THR A 91 6.75 -0.40 14.58
CA THR A 91 5.44 0.15 14.19
C THR A 91 4.44 -0.92 13.73
N GLY A 92 4.89 -2.16 13.48
CA GLY A 92 4.02 -3.31 13.20
C GLY A 92 3.22 -3.19 11.91
N GLN A 93 3.78 -2.51 10.90
CA GLN A 93 3.09 -2.22 9.65
C GLN A 93 3.18 -3.40 8.68
N TYR A 94 2.11 -3.61 7.92
CA TYR A 94 2.05 -4.66 6.89
C TYR A 94 2.52 -4.17 5.53
N ALA A 95 2.32 -2.88 5.21
CA ALA A 95 2.80 -2.29 3.97
C ALA A 95 2.95 -0.76 4.06
N MET A 96 3.84 -0.23 3.23
CA MET A 96 4.11 1.20 3.04
C MET A 96 3.46 1.70 1.73
N PRO A 97 3.05 2.98 1.62
CA PRO A 97 2.61 3.50 0.32
C PRO A 97 3.82 3.64 -0.61
N GLY A 98 3.73 2.99 -1.77
CA GLY A 98 4.66 3.22 -2.86
C GLY A 98 4.23 4.45 -3.65
N ALA A 99 4.94 5.57 -3.48
CA ALA A 99 4.92 6.66 -4.44
C ALA A 99 6.23 7.46 -4.36
N THR A 100 6.83 7.70 -5.54
CA THR A 100 7.75 8.80 -5.93
C THR A 100 8.81 8.30 -6.91
N GLU A 101 9.38 9.24 -7.66
CA GLU A 101 10.61 9.09 -8.45
C GLU A 101 11.79 8.49 -7.66
N ILE A 102 11.80 8.68 -6.34
CA ILE A 102 12.84 8.17 -5.44
C ILE A 102 12.91 6.64 -5.47
N TYR A 103 11.79 5.95 -5.68
CA TYR A 103 11.79 4.49 -5.84
C TYR A 103 12.39 4.03 -7.17
N TYR A 104 12.36 4.85 -8.23
CA TYR A 104 13.04 4.52 -9.50
C TYR A 104 14.55 4.51 -9.36
N ALA A 105 15.09 5.21 -8.36
CA ALA A 105 16.51 5.15 -8.04
C ALA A 105 16.89 3.87 -7.29
N LEU A 106 15.95 3.07 -6.77
CA LEU A 106 16.29 1.86 -6.03
C LEU A 106 16.83 0.76 -6.94
N THR A 107 18.00 0.26 -6.58
CA THR A 107 18.68 -0.87 -7.22
C THR A 107 19.11 -1.86 -6.15
N PRO A 108 19.33 -3.14 -6.49
CA PRO A 108 19.89 -4.10 -5.53
C PRO A 108 21.20 -3.61 -4.89
N PHE A 109 22.02 -2.87 -5.65
CA PHE A 109 23.27 -2.27 -5.18
C PHE A 109 23.03 -1.20 -4.12
N ASN A 110 22.22 -0.17 -4.41
CA ASN A 110 22.05 0.92 -3.47
C ASN A 110 21.23 0.53 -2.23
N ILE A 111 20.36 -0.48 -2.32
CA ILE A 111 19.64 -1.10 -1.19
C ILE A 111 20.63 -1.62 -0.14
N LYS A 112 21.72 -2.24 -0.58
CA LYS A 112 22.77 -2.72 0.33
C LYS A 112 23.61 -1.57 0.90
N ASP A 113 23.98 -0.60 0.08
CA ASP A 113 24.99 0.41 0.44
C ASP A 113 24.42 1.62 1.20
N THR A 114 23.13 1.93 1.07
CA THR A 114 22.52 3.11 1.68
C THR A 114 21.87 2.79 3.01
N ASN A 115 22.16 3.57 4.06
CA ASN A 115 21.58 3.39 5.39
C ASN A 115 20.42 4.36 5.64
N SER A 116 19.24 4.04 5.10
CA SER A 116 17.99 4.67 5.51
C SER A 116 16.99 3.64 6.03
N SER A 117 15.88 4.11 6.59
CA SER A 117 14.86 3.27 7.21
C SER A 117 14.30 2.24 6.24
N PHE A 118 14.00 2.67 5.01
CA PHE A 118 13.52 1.80 3.94
C PHE A 118 14.59 0.82 3.47
N HIS A 119 15.84 1.26 3.28
CA HIS A 119 16.89 0.39 2.76
C HIS A 119 17.21 -0.73 3.76
N ARG A 120 17.22 -0.42 5.07
CA ARG A 120 17.34 -1.46 6.11
C ARG A 120 16.22 -2.48 6.05
N LEU A 121 14.98 -2.05 5.88
CA LEU A 121 13.83 -2.95 5.71
C LEU A 121 13.97 -3.80 4.44
N ALA A 122 14.35 -3.18 3.32
CA ALA A 122 14.39 -3.84 2.01
C ALA A 122 15.51 -4.87 1.86
N ARG A 123 16.62 -4.74 2.61
CA ARG A 123 17.78 -5.64 2.54
C ARG A 123 17.42 -7.11 2.78
N ASP A 124 16.48 -7.38 3.67
CA ASP A 124 16.05 -8.74 3.99
C ASP A 124 15.30 -9.42 2.82
N TYR A 125 14.90 -8.64 1.81
CA TYR A 125 14.17 -9.12 0.65
C TYR A 125 15.03 -9.16 -0.64
N ILE A 126 16.29 -8.74 -0.58
CA ILE A 126 17.22 -8.85 -1.71
C ILE A 126 17.78 -10.28 -1.77
N GLY A 127 17.55 -10.96 -2.88
CA GLY A 127 18.06 -12.30 -3.15
C GLY A 127 19.51 -12.31 -3.61
N ASP A 128 20.16 -13.49 -3.47
CA ASP A 128 21.59 -13.70 -3.79
C ASP A 128 21.97 -13.38 -5.25
N ARG A 129 21.00 -13.34 -6.16
CA ARG A 129 21.21 -13.13 -7.60
C ARG A 129 20.61 -11.83 -8.14
N ASP A 130 20.02 -11.00 -7.29
CA ASP A 130 19.27 -9.82 -7.76
C ASP A 130 20.20 -8.81 -8.44
N GLU A 131 21.44 -8.67 -7.98
CA GLU A 131 22.47 -7.83 -8.63
C GLU A 131 22.89 -8.35 -10.00
N GLU A 132 23.13 -9.66 -10.11
CA GLU A 132 23.48 -10.33 -11.38
C GLU A 132 22.37 -10.13 -12.40
N ILE A 133 21.11 -10.38 -11.99
CA ILE A 133 19.94 -10.24 -12.84
C ILE A 133 19.75 -8.77 -13.24
N TYR A 134 19.85 -7.85 -12.29
CA TYR A 134 19.73 -6.42 -12.56
C TYR A 134 20.77 -5.96 -13.59
N ALA A 135 22.05 -6.25 -13.36
CA ALA A 135 23.13 -5.89 -14.28
C ALA A 135 22.94 -6.47 -15.70
N SER A 136 22.38 -7.68 -15.81
CA SER A 136 22.09 -8.30 -17.12
C SER A 136 21.02 -7.54 -17.93
N ILE A 137 20.14 -6.80 -17.27
CA ILE A 137 19.03 -6.06 -17.90
C ILE A 137 19.44 -4.63 -18.23
N VAL A 138 20.15 -3.94 -17.33
CA VAL A 138 20.46 -2.50 -17.48
C VAL A 138 21.78 -2.25 -18.22
N GLY A 139 22.61 -3.28 -18.41
CA GLY A 139 23.94 -3.16 -18.96
C GLY A 139 25.00 -2.91 -17.88
N HIS A 140 26.26 -3.25 -18.19
CA HIS A 140 27.40 -3.21 -17.26
C HIS A 140 27.90 -1.80 -16.87
N ASP A 141 27.16 -0.74 -17.22
CA ASP A 141 27.52 0.62 -16.87
C ASP A 141 26.83 1.03 -15.56
N LEU A 142 27.35 0.54 -14.43
CA LEU A 142 27.10 1.06 -13.08
C LEU A 142 28.41 1.50 -12.43
#